data_AF-A0AAV2L518-F1
#
_entry.id   AF-A0AAV2L518-F1
#
_cell.length_a   1.000
_cell.length_b   1.000
_cell.length_c   1.000
_cell.angle_alpha   90.00
_cell.angle_beta   90.00
_cell.angle_gamma   90.00
#
_symmetry.space_group_name_H-M   'P 1'
#
loop_
_entity.id
_entity.type
_entity.pdbx_description
1 polymer ?
#
loop_
_entity_poly.entity_id
_entity_poly.type
_entity_poly.pdbx_seq_one_letter_code
_entity_poly.pdbx_strand_id
1 'polypeptide(L)'
;MNGRGLKSLSRRRVSCKALGRGDCEGWLWRKRDAKGYFSQKWKKYWFVLKDNCLYWYINEEDEKAEGFVSLPEFKIDRASECRKKYAFKACHPKVKSFYFAADGVDDMNRWLSRLNMAAVGYAERERIRQEQVLNR
;
A
#
# COMPACT_ATOMS: atom_id res chain seq x y z
N MET A 1 32.37 1.93 -4.01
CA MET A 1 31.24 2.50 -3.24
C MET A 1 30.03 2.60 -4.17
N ASN A 2 29.18 1.56 -4.23
CA ASN A 2 28.06 1.52 -5.17
C ASN A 2 26.74 1.35 -4.40
N GLY A 3 26.14 2.49 -4.04
CA GLY A 3 24.75 2.56 -3.60
C GLY A 3 23.85 2.22 -4.79
N ARG A 4 23.48 0.93 -4.91
CA ARG A 4 22.39 0.53 -5.80
C ARG A 4 21.09 1.06 -5.20
N GLY A 5 20.74 2.28 -5.60
CA GLY A 5 19.40 2.81 -5.41
C GLY A 5 18.40 1.77 -5.90
N LEU A 6 17.36 1.55 -5.09
CA LEU A 6 16.19 0.75 -5.43
C LEU A 6 15.68 1.19 -6.80
N LYS A 7 16.15 0.49 -7.84
CA LYS A 7 15.71 0.71 -9.21
C LYS A 7 14.24 0.33 -9.23
N SER A 8 13.39 1.37 -9.24
CA SER A 8 12.18 1.46 -10.05
C SER A 8 11.76 0.10 -10.62
N LEU A 9 11.06 -0.72 -9.83
CA LEU A 9 10.19 -1.76 -10.41
C LEU A 9 9.33 -1.02 -11.45
N SER A 10 9.42 -1.50 -12.70
CA SER A 10 8.94 -0.84 -13.90
C SER A 10 7.60 -0.11 -13.70
N ARG A 11 7.63 1.22 -13.83
CA ARG A 11 6.48 2.15 -13.74
C ARG A 11 5.45 1.99 -14.88
N ARG A 12 5.42 0.85 -15.58
CA ARG A 12 4.72 0.74 -16.87
C ARG A 12 3.79 -0.48 -16.89
N ARG A 13 2.51 -0.19 -16.61
CA ARG A 13 1.31 -0.97 -16.99
C ARG A 13 1.04 -2.24 -16.16
N VAL A 14 0.84 -2.09 -14.85
CA VAL A 14 0.07 -3.09 -14.11
C VAL A 14 -1.39 -2.68 -14.21
N SER A 15 -2.17 -3.36 -15.05
CA SER A 15 -3.61 -3.12 -15.14
C SER A 15 -4.32 -3.72 -13.93
N CYS A 16 -5.44 -3.11 -13.52
CA CYS A 16 -6.23 -3.65 -12.42
C CYS A 16 -6.70 -5.09 -12.74
N LYS A 17 -7.11 -5.33 -13.99
CA LYS A 17 -7.51 -6.67 -14.48
C LYS A 17 -6.37 -7.69 -14.46
N ALA A 18 -5.12 -7.28 -14.72
CA ALA A 18 -3.97 -8.18 -14.70
C ALA A 18 -3.57 -8.64 -13.29
N LEU A 19 -3.94 -7.91 -12.24
CA LEU A 19 -3.72 -8.33 -10.85
C LEU A 19 -4.59 -9.55 -10.47
N GLY A 20 -5.66 -9.80 -11.22
CA GLY A 20 -6.65 -10.83 -10.91
C GLY A 20 -7.33 -10.57 -9.57
N ARG A 21 -7.72 -11.65 -8.87
CA ARG A 21 -8.36 -11.54 -7.55
C ARG A 21 -7.34 -11.05 -6.51
N GLY A 22 -7.55 -9.84 -6.00
CA GLY A 22 -6.78 -9.26 -4.90
C GLY A 22 -7.05 -9.94 -3.55
N ASP A 23 -6.09 -9.84 -2.63
CA ASP A 23 -6.25 -10.26 -1.23
C ASP A 23 -7.21 -9.33 -0.47
N CYS A 24 -7.27 -8.07 -0.90
CA CYS A 24 -8.24 -7.06 -0.49
C CYS A 24 -8.33 -5.98 -1.56
N GLU A 25 -9.54 -5.55 -1.88
CA GLU A 25 -9.78 -4.47 -2.84
C GLU A 25 -10.92 -3.57 -2.35
N GLY A 26 -10.99 -2.36 -2.88
CA GLY A 26 -11.97 -1.37 -2.45
C GLY A 26 -11.54 0.07 -2.67
N TRP A 27 -12.53 0.97 -2.61
CA TRP A 27 -12.28 2.40 -2.70
C TRP A 27 -11.72 2.95 -1.38
N LEU A 28 -10.61 3.68 -1.46
CA LEU A 28 -10.08 4.45 -0.33
C LEU A 28 -9.73 5.87 -0.77
N TRP A 29 -9.75 6.78 0.20
CA TRP A 29 -9.19 8.10 0.05
C TRP A 29 -7.70 8.06 0.35
N ARG A 30 -6.87 8.60 -0.54
CA ARG A 30 -5.44 8.81 -0.30
C ARG A 30 -5.14 10.29 -0.15
N LYS A 31 -4.36 10.64 0.87
CA LYS A 31 -3.85 12.01 1.03
C LYS A 31 -2.78 12.25 -0.03
N ARG A 32 -2.95 13.28 -0.87
CA ARG A 32 -1.93 13.65 -1.85
C ARG A 32 -0.77 14.34 -1.15
N ASP A 33 0.42 14.18 -1.73
CA ASP A 33 1.58 14.96 -1.36
C ASP A 33 1.27 16.45 -1.61
N ALA A 34 1.41 17.27 -0.58
CA ALA A 34 1.21 18.71 -0.70
C ALA A 34 2.24 19.26 -1.69
N LYS A 35 1.76 19.75 -2.84
CA LYS A 35 2.53 20.62 -3.72
C LYS A 35 2.06 22.05 -3.43
N GLY A 36 2.75 22.73 -2.51
CA GLY A 36 2.43 24.09 -2.06
C GLY A 36 1.68 24.17 -0.73
N TYR A 37 1.51 25.39 -0.23
CA TYR A 37 1.02 25.71 1.12
C TYR A 37 -0.45 25.33 1.40
N PHE A 38 -1.29 25.11 0.38
CA PHE A 38 -2.76 25.12 0.54
C PHE A 38 -3.56 23.95 -0.05
N SER A 39 -3.02 22.73 -0.23
CA SER A 39 -3.93 21.58 -0.30
C SER A 39 -3.32 20.23 0.05
N GLN A 40 -3.54 19.81 1.30
CA GLN A 40 -3.54 18.38 1.67
C GLN A 40 -4.86 17.75 1.18
N LYS A 41 -5.06 17.69 -0.14
CA LYS A 41 -6.30 17.19 -0.74
C LYS A 41 -6.32 15.67 -0.69
N TRP A 42 -7.41 15.11 -0.16
CA TRP A 42 -7.73 13.70 -0.28
C TRP A 42 -8.31 13.43 -1.66
N LYS A 43 -7.87 12.35 -2.33
CA LYS A 43 -8.46 11.88 -3.58
C LYS A 43 -8.85 10.41 -3.44
N LYS A 44 -10.03 10.05 -3.95
CA LYS A 44 -10.52 8.67 -3.95
C LYS A 44 -9.81 7.89 -5.07
N TYR A 45 -9.42 6.66 -4.77
CA TYR A 45 -8.81 5.73 -5.71
C TYR A 45 -9.33 4.32 -5.41
N TRP A 46 -9.34 3.46 -6.43
CA TRP A 46 -9.55 2.04 -6.25
C TRP A 46 -8.23 1.41 -5.82
N PHE A 47 -8.21 0.75 -4.67
CA PHE A 47 -7.04 0.08 -4.14
C PHE A 47 -7.15 -1.42 -4.32
N VAL A 48 -6.03 -2.05 -4.65
CA VAL A 48 -5.89 -3.50 -4.74
C VAL A 48 -4.64 -3.91 -3.98
N LEU A 49 -4.80 -4.73 -2.94
CA LEU A 49 -3.73 -5.41 -2.25
C LEU A 49 -3.52 -6.77 -2.92
N LYS A 50 -2.31 -7.02 -3.43
CA LYS A 50 -1.93 -8.28 -4.04
C LYS A 50 -0.46 -8.56 -3.78
N ASP A 51 -0.14 -9.75 -3.28
CA ASP A 51 1.24 -10.21 -3.07
C ASP A 51 2.07 -9.21 -2.24
N ASN A 52 1.47 -8.74 -1.13
CA ASN A 52 2.02 -7.73 -0.22
C ASN A 52 2.31 -6.35 -0.84
N CYS A 53 1.86 -6.12 -2.07
CA CYS A 53 1.95 -4.85 -2.75
C CYS A 53 0.57 -4.20 -2.82
N LEU A 54 0.49 -2.93 -2.44
CA LEU A 54 -0.71 -2.13 -2.51
C LEU A 54 -0.65 -1.24 -3.75
N TYR A 55 -1.57 -1.47 -4.69
CA TYR A 55 -1.73 -0.72 -5.93
C TYR A 55 -2.93 0.22 -5.82
N TRP A 56 -2.90 1.36 -6.51
CA TRP A 56 -4.07 2.24 -6.61
C TRP A 56 -4.28 2.79 -8.02
N TYR A 57 -5.55 2.94 -8.37
CA TYR A 57 -6.05 3.28 -9.70
C TYR A 57 -7.08 4.41 -9.61
N ILE A 58 -7.24 5.20 -10.68
CA ILE A 58 -8.33 6.19 -10.73
C ILE A 58 -9.67 5.44 -10.76
N ASN A 59 -9.74 4.36 -11.54
CA ASN A 59 -10.90 3.50 -11.68
C ASN A 59 -10.53 2.00 -11.66
N GLU A 60 -11.52 1.16 -11.40
CA GLU A 60 -11.42 -0.31 -11.35
C GLU A 60 -10.97 -0.95 -12.68
N GLU A 61 -11.15 -0.24 -13.79
CA GLU A 61 -10.83 -0.74 -15.13
C GLU A 61 -9.53 -0.17 -15.71
N ASP A 62 -8.83 0.69 -14.98
CA ASP A 62 -7.64 1.35 -15.51
C ASP A 62 -6.54 0.33 -15.84
N GLU A 63 -5.96 0.47 -17.04
CA GLU A 63 -4.85 -0.36 -17.50
C GLU A 63 -3.50 -0.02 -16.84
N LYS A 64 -3.49 1.02 -16.00
CA LYS A 64 -2.28 1.53 -15.39
C LYS A 64 -2.57 2.01 -13.97
N ALA A 65 -1.85 1.42 -13.01
CA ALA A 65 -1.78 1.93 -11.66
C ALA A 65 -1.23 3.37 -11.63
N GLU A 66 -1.90 4.25 -10.90
CA GLU A 66 -1.42 5.58 -10.57
C GLU A 66 -0.18 5.50 -9.67
N GLY A 67 -0.07 4.42 -8.90
CA GLY A 67 1.14 4.05 -8.19
C GLY A 67 0.95 2.76 -7.40
N PHE A 68 2.04 2.34 -6.76
CA PHE A 68 2.04 1.18 -5.88
C PHE A 68 3.05 1.37 -4.75
N VAL A 69 2.92 0.56 -3.71
CA VAL A 69 3.88 0.47 -2.61
C VAL A 69 4.00 -1.00 -2.17
N SER A 70 5.24 -1.45 -1.96
CA SER A 70 5.51 -2.74 -1.32
C SER A 70 5.42 -2.54 0.20
N LEU A 71 4.56 -3.32 0.86
CA LEU A 71 4.27 -3.18 2.30
C LEU A 71 5.21 -3.88 3.28
N PRO A 72 6.10 -4.83 2.92
CA PRO A 72 7.05 -5.39 3.88
C PRO A 72 7.77 -4.29 4.66
N GLU A 73 7.94 -4.51 5.96
CA GLU A 73 8.57 -3.57 6.91
C GLU A 73 7.77 -2.28 7.19
N PHE A 74 6.60 -2.07 6.57
CA PHE A 74 5.73 -0.95 6.95
C PHE A 74 5.01 -1.22 8.27
N LYS A 75 4.83 -0.16 9.05
CA LYS A 75 3.93 -0.15 10.19
C LYS A 75 2.58 0.43 9.79
N ILE A 76 1.50 -0.32 9.98
CA ILE A 76 0.14 0.12 9.66
C ILE A 76 -0.57 0.51 10.95
N ASP A 77 -0.90 1.80 11.09
CA ASP A 77 -1.52 2.36 12.30
C ASP A 77 -2.75 3.19 11.94
N ARG A 78 -3.65 3.39 12.92
CA ARG A 78 -4.68 4.44 12.82
C ARG A 78 -4.01 5.81 12.77
N ALA A 79 -4.56 6.72 11.96
CA ALA A 79 -4.07 8.07 11.80
C ALA A 79 -4.98 9.04 12.58
N SER A 80 -4.96 8.95 13.91
CA SER A 80 -5.77 9.80 14.79
C SER A 80 -5.41 11.29 14.69
N GLU A 81 -4.22 11.61 14.19
CA GLU A 81 -3.83 12.98 13.90
C GLU A 81 -4.59 13.61 12.71
N CYS A 82 -5.27 12.79 11.89
CA CYS A 82 -6.03 13.27 10.74
C CYS A 82 -7.45 13.69 11.13
N ARG A 83 -7.89 14.87 10.66
CA ARG A 83 -9.30 15.31 10.81
C ARG A 83 -10.30 14.45 10.03
N LYS A 84 -9.85 13.70 9.02
CA LYS A 84 -10.74 12.83 8.22
C LYS A 84 -11.05 11.57 9.03
N LYS A 85 -12.34 11.24 9.14
CA LYS A 85 -12.79 10.03 9.83
C LYS A 85 -12.24 8.77 9.16
N TYR A 86 -12.10 7.71 9.95
CA TYR A 86 -11.66 6.38 9.50
C TYR A 86 -10.29 6.41 8.80
N ALA A 87 -9.42 7.31 9.23
CA ALA A 87 -8.09 7.48 8.67
C ALA A 87 -7.07 6.52 9.30
N PHE A 88 -6.17 6.04 8.46
CA PHE A 88 -5.05 5.18 8.82
C PHE A 88 -3.82 5.54 7.99
N LYS A 89 -2.65 5.05 8.41
CA LYS A 89 -1.37 5.36 7.77
C LYS A 89 -0.49 4.13 7.68
N ALA A 90 0.33 4.11 6.62
CA ALA A 90 1.43 3.18 6.46
C ALA A 90 2.73 3.97 6.61
N CYS A 91 3.51 3.67 7.66
CA CYS A 91 4.77 4.34 8.00
C CYS A 91 5.95 3.42 7.77
N HIS A 92 7.07 3.96 7.29
CA HIS A 92 8.31 3.21 7.13
C HIS A 92 9.49 4.16 7.38
N PRO A 93 10.57 3.73 8.06
CA PRO A 93 11.67 4.63 8.44
C PRO A 93 12.43 5.19 7.24
N LYS A 94 12.47 4.46 6.11
CA LYS A 94 13.24 4.84 4.91
C LYS A 94 12.41 5.50 3.81
N VAL A 95 11.07 5.52 3.92
CA VAL A 95 10.20 6.10 2.88
C VAL A 95 9.06 6.91 3.49
N LYS A 96 8.50 7.82 2.70
CA LYS A 96 7.45 8.73 3.17
C LYS A 96 6.21 7.95 3.65
N SER A 97 5.64 8.37 4.77
CA SER A 97 4.38 7.81 5.27
C SER A 97 3.21 8.09 4.32
N PHE A 98 2.41 7.06 4.07
CA PHE A 98 1.19 7.16 3.28
C PHE A 98 -0.01 7.26 4.20
N TYR A 99 -0.98 8.12 3.84
CA TYR A 99 -2.19 8.34 4.61
C TYR A 99 -3.41 7.97 3.77
N PHE A 100 -4.29 7.20 4.38
CA PHE A 100 -5.50 6.65 3.79
C PHE A 100 -6.71 6.95 4.68
N ALA A 101 -7.91 6.92 4.10
CA ALA A 101 -9.16 6.96 4.84
C ALA A 101 -10.22 6.13 4.13
N ALA A 102 -10.97 5.35 4.90
CA ALA A 102 -12.12 4.60 4.42
C ALA A 102 -13.41 5.43 4.52
N ASP A 103 -14.49 4.94 3.90
CA ASP A 103 -15.83 5.55 4.04
C ASP A 103 -16.55 5.07 5.32
N GLY A 104 -16.08 4.00 5.97
CA GLY A 104 -16.66 3.46 7.20
C GLY A 104 -15.64 2.77 8.12
N VAL A 105 -16.04 2.51 9.36
CA VAL A 105 -15.19 1.87 10.38
C VAL A 105 -14.88 0.41 10.05
N ASP A 106 -15.85 -0.34 9.53
CA ASP A 106 -15.67 -1.75 9.15
C ASP A 106 -14.71 -1.89 7.98
N ASP A 107 -14.84 -0.99 7.00
CA ASP A 107 -13.94 -0.94 5.84
C ASP A 107 -12.51 -0.58 6.28
N MET A 108 -12.35 0.42 7.17
CA MET A 108 -11.06 0.74 7.78
C MET A 108 -10.46 -0.46 8.52
N ASN A 109 -11.23 -1.15 9.36
CA ASN A 109 -10.75 -2.30 10.11
C ASN A 109 -10.36 -3.46 9.18
N ARG A 110 -11.14 -3.70 8.11
CA ARG A 110 -10.80 -4.68 7.06
C ARG A 110 -9.45 -4.35 6.42
N TRP A 111 -9.24 -3.10 6.02
CA TRP A 111 -7.99 -2.64 5.43
C TRP A 111 -6.82 -2.73 6.41
N LEU A 112 -6.98 -2.29 7.66
CA LEU A 112 -5.94 -2.39 8.70
C LEU A 112 -5.50 -3.84 8.91
N SER A 113 -6.45 -4.78 8.99
CA SER A 113 -6.15 -6.21 9.17
C SER A 113 -5.34 -6.76 8.00
N ARG A 114 -5.80 -6.53 6.76
CA ARG A 114 -5.18 -7.05 5.55
C ARG A 114 -3.80 -6.46 5.30
N LEU A 115 -3.63 -5.15 5.51
CA LEU A 115 -2.36 -4.47 5.33
C LEU A 115 -1.34 -4.86 6.41
N ASN A 116 -1.77 -5.04 7.67
CA ASN A 116 -0.88 -5.56 8.72
C ASN A 116 -0.38 -6.97 8.39
N MET A 117 -1.25 -7.86 7.93
CA MET A 117 -0.83 -9.19 7.49
C MET A 117 0.16 -9.13 6.33
N ALA A 118 -0.05 -8.24 5.36
CA ALA A 118 0.88 -8.05 4.25
C ALA A 118 2.25 -7.49 4.68
N ALA A 119 2.26 -6.58 5.67
CA ALA A 119 3.48 -5.95 6.15
C ALA A 119 4.32 -6.88 7.05
N VAL A 120 3.68 -7.73 7.87
CA VAL A 120 4.35 -8.69 8.77
C VAL A 120 4.61 -10.03 8.10
N GLY A 121 3.65 -10.53 7.32
CA GLY A 121 3.66 -11.89 6.76
C GLY A 121 4.75 -12.14 5.72
N TYR A 122 5.37 -11.10 5.15
CA TYR A 122 6.52 -11.26 4.25
C TYR A 122 7.77 -11.76 4.98
N ALA A 123 8.03 -11.24 6.19
CA ALA A 123 9.23 -11.62 6.95
C ALA A 123 9.24 -13.12 7.27
N GLU A 124 8.09 -13.69 7.64
CA GLU A 124 8.01 -15.12 7.95
C GLU A 124 8.06 -16.00 6.70
N ARG A 125 7.42 -15.59 5.59
CA ARG A 125 7.46 -16.35 4.32
C ARG A 125 8.87 -16.37 3.71
N GLU A 126 9.59 -15.26 3.77
CA GLU A 126 10.98 -15.21 3.29
C GLU A 126 11.92 -15.99 4.20
N ARG A 127 11.74 -15.95 5.52
CA ARG A 127 12.52 -16.75 6.46
C ARG A 127 12.39 -18.24 6.18
N ILE A 128 11.15 -18.73 6.04
CA ILE A 128 10.87 -20.13 5.70
C ILE A 128 11.47 -20.48 4.32
N ARG A 129 11.37 -19.59 3.32
CA ARG A 129 11.94 -19.81 1.99
C ARG A 129 13.46 -19.91 2.03
N GLN A 130 14.12 -19.03 2.78
CA GLN A 130 15.58 -19.03 2.92
C GLN A 130 16.08 -20.24 3.70
N GLU A 131 15.39 -20.64 4.76
CA GLU A 131 15.69 -21.86 5.53
C GLU A 131 15.53 -23.13 4.66
N GLN A 132 14.52 -23.21 3.80
CA GLN A 132 14.36 -24.33 2.85
C GLN A 132 15.43 -24.38 1.75
N VAL A 133 15.99 -23.23 1.36
CA VAL A 133 17.09 -23.16 0.38
C VAL A 133 18.43 -23.49 1.02
N LEU A 134 18.64 -23.14 2.30
CA LEU A 134 19.86 -23.45 3.04
C LEU A 134 19.95 -24.93 3.44
N ASN A 135 18.81 -25.60 3.60
CA ASN A 135 18.73 -27.04 3.91
C ASN A 135 18.72 -27.94 2.66
N ARG A 136 19.15 -27.43 1.49
CA ARG A 136 19.44 -28.19 0.28
C ARG A 136 20.92 -28.07 -0.06
#